data_AF-A0A536WZQ7-F1
#
_entry.id   AF-A0A536WZQ7-F1
#
_cell.length_a   1.000
_cell.length_b   1.000
_cell.length_c   1.000
_cell.angle_alpha   90.00
_cell.angle_beta   90.00
_cell.angle_gamma   90.00
#
_symmetry.space_group_name_H-M   'P 1'
#
loop_
_entity.id
_entity.type
_entity.pdbx_description
1 polymer ?
#
loop_
_entity_poly.entity_id
_entity_poly.type
_entity_poly.pdbx_seq_one_letter_code
_entity_poly.pdbx_strand_id
1 'polypeptide(L)'
;MIALYSWLVFVMAFDHDGLIGPLYNAPGVDHMVYWLAARAAMAGDFALLADPVAFTDQINTHFHAWLSGPLPLFAWLYPPHFLVILLPFAVLPFALSYAAFQMTSFGAAVAAGCCFWGGDARRRAVWLVGLALAPATSINAIAGQNALLTLALLLGGVGLFGRRDFAAGAILGL
;
A
#
# COMPACT_ATOMS: atom_id res chain seq x y z
N MET A 1 -20.84 -9.92 -6.59
CA MET A 1 -20.65 -10.90 -5.50
C MET A 1 -19.19 -10.96 -5.03
N ILE A 2 -18.19 -11.11 -5.91
CA ILE A 2 -16.76 -11.21 -5.53
C ILE A 2 -16.23 -9.96 -4.79
N ALA A 3 -16.62 -8.76 -5.22
CA ALA A 3 -16.21 -7.49 -4.60
C ALA A 3 -16.62 -7.35 -3.12
N LEU A 4 -17.89 -7.64 -2.82
CA LEU A 4 -18.41 -7.55 -1.45
C LEU A 4 -17.79 -8.63 -0.57
N TYR A 5 -17.55 -9.82 -1.14
CA TYR A 5 -16.84 -10.88 -0.46
C TYR A 5 -15.42 -10.47 -0.07
N SER A 6 -14.63 -9.89 -0.98
CA SER A 6 -13.25 -9.48 -0.65
C SER A 6 -13.18 -8.33 0.36
N TRP A 7 -14.16 -7.42 0.37
CA TRP A 7 -14.27 -6.41 1.42
C TRP A 7 -14.71 -6.98 2.78
N LEU A 8 -15.58 -7.98 2.77
CA LEU A 8 -15.94 -8.71 4.00
C LEU A 8 -14.72 -9.42 4.58
N VAL A 9 -13.91 -10.07 3.74
CA VAL A 9 -12.63 -10.67 4.15
C VAL A 9 -11.70 -9.62 4.75
N PHE A 10 -11.65 -8.40 4.18
CA PHE A 10 -10.86 -7.31 4.77
C PHE A 10 -11.31 -6.93 6.19
N VAL A 11 -12.62 -6.78 6.40
CA VAL A 11 -13.15 -6.47 7.73
C VAL A 11 -12.83 -7.61 8.71
N MET A 12 -12.96 -8.86 8.27
CA MET A 12 -12.69 -10.03 9.10
C MET A 12 -11.21 -10.22 9.41
N ALA A 13 -10.29 -9.72 8.59
CA ALA A 13 -8.85 -9.84 8.86
C ALA A 13 -8.43 -9.13 10.17
N PHE A 14 -9.23 -8.18 10.67
CA PHE A 14 -8.99 -7.53 11.97
C PHE A 14 -9.37 -8.41 13.17
N ASP A 15 -10.17 -9.46 12.97
CA ASP A 15 -10.52 -10.45 14.00
C ASP A 15 -9.69 -11.70 13.73
N HIS A 16 -8.84 -12.08 14.69
CA HIS A 16 -7.77 -13.08 14.53
C HIS A 16 -8.25 -14.32 13.75
N ASP A 17 -7.52 -14.63 12.67
CA ASP A 17 -7.69 -15.74 11.73
C ASP A 17 -8.82 -15.62 10.69
N GLY A 18 -9.77 -14.69 10.85
CA GLY A 18 -10.81 -14.42 9.86
C GLY A 18 -11.83 -15.55 9.69
N LEU A 19 -13.12 -15.24 9.85
CA LEU A 19 -14.21 -16.23 9.80
C LEU A 19 -14.48 -16.80 8.40
N ILE A 20 -14.07 -16.09 7.34
CA ILE A 20 -14.40 -16.39 5.94
C ILE A 20 -13.19 -16.05 5.07
N GLY A 21 -12.86 -16.93 4.12
CA GLY A 21 -11.78 -16.71 3.15
C GLY A 21 -10.42 -17.24 3.61
N PRO A 22 -9.32 -16.80 2.98
CA PRO A 22 -7.97 -17.17 3.42
C PRO A 22 -7.72 -16.69 4.85
N LEU A 23 -7.01 -17.49 5.64
CA LEU A 23 -6.58 -17.10 6.98
C LEU A 23 -5.48 -16.04 6.84
N TYR A 24 -5.86 -14.77 7.01
CA TYR A 24 -4.91 -13.66 7.04
C TYR A 24 -4.39 -13.48 8.46
N ASN A 25 -3.08 -13.35 8.60
CA ASN A 25 -2.43 -13.15 9.90
C ASN A 25 -2.87 -11.82 10.56
N ALA A 26 -2.98 -10.77 9.75
CA ALA A 26 -3.54 -9.47 10.10
C ALA A 26 -3.69 -8.61 8.83
N PRO A 27 -4.43 -7.49 8.86
CA PRO A 27 -4.35 -6.49 7.80
C PRO A 27 -3.05 -5.69 7.90
N GLY A 28 -2.54 -5.26 6.74
CA GLY A 28 -1.41 -4.33 6.65
C GLY A 28 -0.04 -4.97 6.87
N VAL A 29 0.10 -6.28 6.74
CA VAL A 29 1.38 -7.01 6.92
C VAL A 29 2.49 -6.45 6.03
N ASP A 30 2.19 -6.10 4.77
CA ASP A 30 3.17 -5.48 3.87
C ASP A 30 3.46 -4.03 4.27
N HIS A 31 2.48 -3.33 4.84
CA HIS A 31 2.69 -1.97 5.37
C HIS A 31 3.56 -1.97 6.64
N MET A 32 3.63 -3.08 7.39
CA MET A 32 4.56 -3.20 8.53
C MET A 32 6.00 -3.07 8.07
N VAL A 33 6.33 -3.66 6.92
CA VAL A 33 7.65 -3.53 6.27
C VAL A 33 7.92 -2.08 5.90
N TYR A 34 6.94 -1.40 5.29
CA TYR A 34 7.07 0.01 4.90
C TYR A 34 7.30 0.91 6.10
N TRP A 35 6.48 0.73 7.14
CA TRP A 35 6.52 1.53 8.34
C TRP A 35 7.83 1.32 9.12
N LEU A 36 8.23 0.07 9.34
CA LEU A 36 9.48 -0.23 10.05
C LEU A 36 10.70 0.27 9.27
N ALA A 37 10.75 0.04 7.96
CA ALA A 37 11.88 0.47 7.15
C ALA A 37 12.05 1.99 7.12
N ALA A 38 10.95 2.72 6.98
CA ALA A 38 10.98 4.18 7.01
C ALA A 38 11.38 4.72 8.39
N ARG A 39 10.95 4.08 9.49
CA ARG A 39 11.40 4.47 10.85
C ARG A 39 12.86 4.13 11.12
N ALA A 40 13.35 2.98 10.65
CA ALA A 40 14.76 2.63 10.71
C ALA A 40 15.62 3.64 9.94
N ALA A 41 15.20 4.03 8.73
CA ALA A 41 15.87 5.06 7.95
C ALA A 41 15.88 6.44 8.65
N MET A 42 14.77 6.86 9.27
CA MET A 42 14.72 8.10 10.07
C MET A 42 15.65 8.06 11.29
N ALA A 43 15.84 6.87 11.88
CA ALA A 43 16.77 6.66 12.99
C ALA A 43 18.23 6.48 12.55
N GLY A 44 18.49 6.42 11.23
CA GLY A 44 19.82 6.15 10.67
C GLY A 44 20.25 4.68 10.77
N ASP A 45 19.35 3.77 11.12
CA ASP A 45 19.60 2.33 11.25
C ASP A 45 19.46 1.61 9.90
N PHE A 46 20.38 1.92 8.99
CA PHE A 46 20.43 1.25 7.68
C PHE A 46 20.97 -0.19 7.76
N ALA A 47 21.61 -0.56 8.87
CA ALA A 47 22.07 -1.93 9.11
C ALA A 47 20.89 -2.88 9.25
N LEU A 48 19.83 -2.46 9.96
CA LEU A 48 18.60 -3.22 10.06
C LEU A 48 17.94 -3.47 8.70
N LEU A 49 17.99 -2.51 7.77
CA LEU A 49 17.42 -2.68 6.41
C LEU A 49 18.17 -3.73 5.58
N ALA A 50 19.45 -3.98 5.90
CA ALA A 50 20.30 -4.94 5.20
C ALA A 50 20.28 -6.34 5.84
N ASP A 51 19.75 -6.49 7.05
CA ASP A 51 19.64 -7.76 7.76
C ASP A 51 18.18 -8.28 7.73
N PRO A 52 17.84 -9.20 6.81
CA PRO A 52 16.46 -9.66 6.65
C PRO A 52 15.94 -10.44 7.87
N VAL A 53 16.82 -11.09 8.64
CA VAL A 53 16.42 -11.85 9.83
C VAL A 53 16.12 -10.88 10.97
N ALA A 54 17.04 -9.99 11.28
CA ALA A 54 16.84 -8.99 12.33
C ALA A 54 15.65 -8.07 12.04
N PHE A 55 15.44 -7.70 10.77
CA PHE A 55 14.28 -6.91 10.34
C PHE A 55 12.96 -7.65 10.61
N THR A 56 12.89 -8.93 10.24
CA THR A 56 11.70 -9.77 10.48
C THR A 56 11.43 -9.93 11.97
N ASP A 57 12.48 -10.15 12.78
CA ASP A 57 12.35 -10.28 14.24
C ASP A 57 11.81 -9.00 14.87
N GLN A 58 12.23 -7.83 14.38
CA GLN A 58 11.68 -6.55 14.84
C GLN A 58 10.21 -6.37 14.47
N ILE A 59 9.77 -6.79 13.28
CA ILE A 59 8.34 -6.79 12.92
C ILE A 59 7.57 -7.68 13.89
N ASN A 60 7.98 -8.93 14.06
CA ASN A 60 7.30 -9.88 14.93
C ASN A 60 7.25 -9.41 16.39
N THR A 61 8.31 -8.77 16.87
CA THR A 61 8.35 -8.19 18.22
C THR A 61 7.39 -7.01 18.36
N HIS A 62 7.44 -6.06 17.41
CA HIS A 62 6.66 -4.83 17.48
C HIS A 62 5.15 -5.08 17.28
N PHE A 63 4.81 -6.01 16.39
CA PHE A 63 3.43 -6.29 15.97
C PHE A 63 2.85 -7.58 16.56
N HIS A 64 3.48 -8.17 17.58
CA HIS A 64 3.02 -9.43 18.20
C HIS A 64 1.54 -9.39 18.66
N ALA A 65 1.05 -8.23 19.08
CA ALA A 65 -0.34 -8.06 19.54
C ALA A 65 -1.33 -7.80 18.39
N TRP A 66 -0.83 -7.47 17.19
CA TRP A 66 -1.64 -7.23 16.00
C TRP A 66 -1.70 -8.48 15.11
N LEU A 67 -0.65 -9.29 15.11
CA LEU A 67 -0.53 -10.53 14.36
C LEU A 67 -1.19 -11.70 15.11
N SER A 68 -1.93 -12.56 14.43
CA SER A 68 -2.33 -13.88 14.92
C SER A 68 -1.14 -14.81 15.20
N GLY A 69 0.00 -14.61 14.53
CA GLY A 69 1.20 -15.42 14.73
C GLY A 69 2.45 -14.80 14.12
N PRO A 70 3.65 -15.32 14.40
CA PRO A 70 4.88 -14.78 13.84
C PRO A 70 4.88 -14.93 12.32
N LEU A 71 5.30 -13.87 11.63
CA LEU A 71 5.57 -13.89 10.21
C LEU A 71 6.85 -14.71 9.93
N PRO A 72 6.91 -15.42 8.79
CA PRO A 72 8.16 -15.96 8.26
C PRO A 72 9.07 -14.81 7.81
N LEU A 73 10.19 -15.12 7.15
CA LEU A 73 11.13 -14.10 6.64
C LEU A 73 10.41 -13.00 5.83
N PHE A 74 10.38 -11.79 6.38
CA PHE A 74 9.62 -10.64 5.89
C PHE A 74 10.52 -9.40 5.85
N ALA A 75 11.33 -9.30 4.80
CA ALA A 75 12.42 -8.32 4.69
C ALA A 75 12.04 -7.06 3.89
N TRP A 76 12.82 -6.00 4.08
CA TRP A 76 12.79 -4.83 3.20
C TRP A 76 13.44 -5.15 1.85
N LEU A 77 12.65 -5.12 0.76
CA LEU A 77 13.08 -5.49 -0.60
C LEU A 77 12.87 -4.37 -1.63
N TYR A 78 12.57 -3.15 -1.18
CA TYR A 78 12.29 -2.03 -2.05
C TYR A 78 13.54 -1.16 -2.25
N PRO A 79 13.65 -0.47 -3.39
CA PRO A 79 14.78 0.41 -3.64
C PRO A 79 14.79 1.59 -2.64
N PRO A 80 15.96 2.14 -2.29
CA PRO A 80 16.07 3.18 -1.26
C PRO A 80 15.22 4.42 -1.50
N HIS A 81 14.96 4.80 -2.76
CA HIS A 81 14.14 5.96 -3.08
C HIS A 81 12.67 5.79 -2.68
N PHE A 82 12.18 4.55 -2.56
CA PHE A 82 10.82 4.30 -2.08
C PHE A 82 10.62 4.78 -0.63
N LEU A 83 11.70 4.80 0.18
CA LEU A 83 11.64 5.36 1.54
C LEU A 83 11.18 6.82 1.54
N VAL A 84 11.59 7.62 0.56
CA VAL A 84 11.20 9.04 0.46
C VAL A 84 9.68 9.21 0.37
N ILE A 85 9.01 8.27 -0.33
CA ILE A 85 7.55 8.23 -0.44
C ILE A 85 6.92 7.86 0.90
N LEU A 86 7.56 6.97 1.67
CA LEU A 86 7.05 6.45 2.93
C LEU A 86 7.27 7.38 4.13
N LEU A 87 8.31 8.23 4.10
CA LEU A 87 8.69 9.11 5.22
C LEU A 87 7.53 9.96 5.79
N PRO A 88 6.67 10.62 4.98
CA PRO A 88 5.56 11.41 5.50
C PRO A 88 4.54 10.58 6.29
N PHE A 89 4.44 9.27 6.02
CA PHE A 89 3.52 8.37 6.71
C PHE A 89 4.15 7.72 7.94
N ALA A 90 5.48 7.60 7.98
CA ALA A 90 6.21 6.90 9.04
C ALA A 90 6.28 7.66 10.37
N VAL A 91 5.99 8.97 10.34
CA VAL A 91 5.85 9.80 11.56
C VAL A 91 4.58 9.46 12.35
N LEU A 92 3.61 8.79 11.70
CA LEU A 92 2.35 8.40 12.31
C LEU A 92 2.47 7.03 13.02
N PRO A 93 1.67 6.79 14.07
CA PRO A 93 1.44 5.44 14.58
C PRO A 93 0.97 4.49 13.45
N PHE A 94 1.35 3.22 13.52
CA PHE A 94 1.15 2.24 12.44
C PHE A 94 -0.25 2.27 11.80
N ALA A 95 -1.32 2.17 12.60
CA ALA A 95 -2.68 2.13 12.07
C ALA A 95 -3.04 3.39 11.26
N LEU A 96 -2.60 4.57 11.72
CA LEU A 96 -2.81 5.83 11.01
C LEU A 96 -1.91 5.94 9.78
N SER A 97 -0.67 5.47 9.87
CA SER A 97 0.26 5.39 8.74
C SER A 97 -0.32 4.54 7.60
N TYR A 98 -0.79 3.35 7.95
CA TYR A 98 -1.43 2.40 7.04
C TYR A 98 -2.68 3.00 6.40
N ALA A 99 -3.61 3.52 7.20
CA ALA A 99 -4.82 4.14 6.67
C ALA A 99 -4.51 5.34 5.75
N ALA A 100 -3.58 6.21 6.16
CA ALA A 100 -3.19 7.39 5.39
C ALA A 100 -2.54 7.00 4.06
N PHE A 101 -1.64 6.02 4.06
CA PHE A 101 -1.00 5.51 2.83
C PHE A 101 -2.03 4.93 1.87
N GLN A 102 -2.95 4.09 2.36
CA GLN A 102 -3.97 3.46 1.52
C GLN A 102 -4.97 4.48 0.95
N MET A 103 -5.45 5.42 1.78
CA MET A 103 -6.37 6.47 1.32
C MET A 103 -5.71 7.43 0.32
N THR A 104 -4.45 7.78 0.55
CA THR A 104 -3.70 8.66 -0.36
C THR A 104 -3.47 7.97 -1.69
N SER A 105 -3.06 6.70 -1.68
CA SER A 105 -2.86 5.89 -2.89
C SER A 105 -4.15 5.70 -3.67
N PHE A 106 -5.27 5.43 -2.98
CA PHE A 106 -6.60 5.35 -3.60
C PHE A 106 -7.01 6.68 -4.24
N GLY A 107 -6.89 7.80 -3.49
CA GLY A 107 -7.21 9.13 -4.00
C GLY A 107 -6.38 9.51 -5.21
N ALA A 108 -5.08 9.19 -5.19
CA ALA A 108 -4.17 9.40 -6.31
C ALA A 108 -4.60 8.59 -7.55
N ALA A 109 -4.97 7.31 -7.38
CA ALA A 109 -5.45 6.48 -8.48
C ALA A 109 -6.78 6.98 -9.07
N VAL A 110 -7.70 7.46 -8.22
CA VAL A 110 -8.94 8.11 -8.65
C VAL A 110 -8.63 9.36 -9.46
N ALA A 111 -7.77 10.24 -8.95
CA ALA A 111 -7.40 11.48 -9.62
C ALA A 111 -6.69 11.22 -10.96
N ALA A 112 -5.70 10.34 -10.97
CA ALA A 112 -4.95 9.98 -12.17
C ALA A 112 -5.87 9.42 -13.26
N GLY A 113 -6.78 8.51 -12.91
CA GLY A 113 -7.77 7.99 -13.86
C GLY A 113 -8.73 9.06 -14.37
N CYS A 114 -9.27 9.91 -13.49
CA CYS A 114 -10.14 11.01 -13.90
C CYS A 114 -9.46 11.94 -14.92
N CYS A 115 -8.18 12.25 -14.71
CA CYS A 115 -7.37 13.03 -15.63
C CYS A 115 -7.08 12.26 -16.93
N PHE A 116 -6.69 10.99 -16.83
CA PHE A 116 -6.26 10.17 -17.97
C PHE A 116 -7.37 9.97 -19.01
N TRP A 117 -8.60 9.69 -18.57
CA TRP A 117 -9.71 9.44 -19.50
C TRP A 117 -10.47 10.70 -19.94
N GLY A 118 -10.18 11.87 -19.36
CA GLY A 118 -10.77 13.15 -19.76
C GLY A 118 -12.31 13.20 -19.77
N GLY A 119 -12.96 12.29 -19.05
CA GLY A 119 -14.39 11.99 -19.21
C GLY A 119 -15.33 12.91 -18.43
N ASP A 120 -16.61 12.87 -18.83
CA ASP A 120 -17.72 13.48 -18.12
C ASP A 120 -17.90 12.92 -16.69
N ALA A 121 -18.81 13.51 -15.92
CA ALA A 121 -19.08 13.10 -14.54
C ALA A 121 -19.46 11.62 -14.41
N ARG A 122 -20.15 11.05 -15.41
CA ARG A 122 -20.56 9.64 -15.40
C ARG A 122 -19.35 8.72 -15.50
N ARG A 123 -18.40 8.99 -16.41
CA ARG A 123 -17.18 8.19 -16.54
C ARG A 123 -16.32 8.25 -15.28
N ARG A 124 -16.21 9.43 -14.66
CA ARG A 124 -15.49 9.61 -13.38
C ARG A 124 -16.14 8.80 -12.26
N ALA A 125 -17.47 8.82 -12.17
CA ALA A 125 -18.21 8.01 -11.20
C ALA A 125 -18.01 6.50 -11.44
N VAL A 126 -18.06 6.05 -12.70
CA VAL A 126 -17.80 4.65 -13.06
C VAL A 126 -16.37 4.25 -12.68
N TRP A 127 -15.37 5.11 -12.90
CA TRP A 127 -13.99 4.86 -12.49
C TRP A 127 -13.87 4.73 -10.97
N LEU A 128 -14.39 5.70 -10.22
CA LEU A 128 -14.33 5.71 -8.76
C LEU A 128 -15.01 4.48 -8.15
N VAL A 129 -16.24 4.20 -8.58
CA VAL A 129 -17.02 3.05 -8.08
C VAL A 129 -16.38 1.74 -8.52
N GLY A 130 -15.93 1.65 -9.77
CA GLY A 130 -15.25 0.48 -10.30
C GLY A 130 -13.97 0.17 -9.53
N LEU A 131 -13.16 1.19 -9.23
CA LEU A 131 -11.95 1.03 -8.43
C LEU A 131 -12.27 0.65 -6.98
N ALA A 132 -13.25 1.30 -6.35
CA ALA A 132 -13.66 0.97 -4.98
C ALA A 132 -14.18 -0.47 -4.83
N LEU A 133 -14.91 -0.95 -5.85
CA LEU A 133 -15.49 -2.30 -5.86
C LEU A 133 -14.57 -3.34 -6.50
N ALA A 134 -13.40 -2.98 -7.00
CA ALA A 134 -12.47 -3.95 -7.56
C ALA A 134 -11.93 -4.86 -6.44
N PRO A 135 -11.97 -6.20 -6.59
CA PRO A 135 -11.39 -7.11 -5.60
C PRO A 135 -9.90 -6.83 -5.34
N ALA A 136 -9.18 -6.38 -6.36
CA ALA A 136 -7.78 -5.96 -6.26
C ALA A 136 -7.58 -4.83 -5.23
N THR A 137 -8.53 -3.89 -5.10
CA THR A 137 -8.47 -2.80 -4.13
C THR A 137 -8.58 -3.32 -2.70
N SER A 138 -9.52 -4.22 -2.45
CA SER A 138 -9.65 -4.86 -1.13
C SER A 138 -8.47 -5.77 -0.80
N ILE A 139 -7.92 -6.52 -1.76
CA ILE A 139 -6.72 -7.35 -1.53
C ILE A 139 -5.52 -6.46 -1.24
N ASN A 140 -5.36 -5.36 -1.97
CA ASN A 140 -4.34 -4.35 -1.70
C ASN A 140 -4.51 -3.76 -0.29
N ALA A 141 -5.75 -3.51 0.14
CA ALA A 141 -6.07 -3.07 1.50
C ALA A 141 -5.66 -4.12 2.53
N ILE A 142 -6.10 -5.36 2.40
CA ILE A 142 -5.75 -6.47 3.30
C ILE A 142 -4.23 -6.58 3.47
N ALA A 143 -3.49 -6.60 2.36
CA ALA A 143 -2.04 -6.70 2.40
C ALA A 143 -1.37 -5.44 2.96
N GLY A 144 -1.93 -4.26 2.68
CA GLY A 144 -1.24 -2.96 2.87
C GLY A 144 -0.22 -2.66 1.79
N GLN A 145 -0.54 -3.07 0.56
CA GLN A 145 0.33 -2.96 -0.61
C GLN A 145 0.22 -1.61 -1.32
N ASN A 146 1.19 -1.36 -2.20
CA ASN A 146 1.32 -0.13 -2.97
C ASN A 146 0.64 -0.18 -4.35
N ALA A 147 -0.18 -1.20 -4.69
CA ALA A 147 -0.69 -1.38 -6.05
C ALA A 147 -1.53 -0.19 -6.54
N LEU A 148 -2.27 0.47 -5.65
CA LEU A 148 -3.04 1.68 -5.98
C LEU A 148 -2.12 2.87 -6.28
N LEU A 149 -1.02 3.02 -5.55
CA LEU A 149 -0.01 4.04 -5.84
C LEU A 149 0.64 3.76 -7.19
N THR A 150 1.04 2.51 -7.45
CA THR A 150 1.61 2.07 -8.72
C THR A 150 0.65 2.34 -9.88
N LEU A 151 -0.64 2.07 -9.71
CA LEU A 151 -1.66 2.41 -10.71
C LEU A 151 -1.75 3.92 -10.97
N ALA A 152 -1.68 4.74 -9.91
CA ALA A 152 -1.69 6.19 -10.03
C ALA A 152 -0.47 6.72 -10.80
N LEU A 153 0.72 6.19 -10.50
CA LEU A 153 1.97 6.54 -11.18
C LEU A 153 1.93 6.11 -12.65
N LEU A 154 1.44 4.90 -12.94
CA LEU A 154 1.30 4.41 -14.31
C LEU A 154 0.36 5.31 -15.14
N LEU A 155 -0.86 5.57 -14.63
CA LEU A 155 -1.84 6.40 -15.34
C LEU A 155 -1.34 7.85 -15.48
N GLY A 156 -0.75 8.42 -14.43
CA GLY A 156 -0.20 9.78 -14.46
C GLY A 156 0.98 9.90 -15.41
N GLY A 157 1.93 8.97 -15.35
CA GLY A 157 3.13 8.95 -16.18
C GLY A 157 2.81 8.76 -17.66
N VAL A 158 2.01 7.75 -18.01
CA VAL A 158 1.56 7.52 -19.39
C VAL A 158 0.70 8.69 -19.89
N GLY A 159 -0.16 9.24 -19.03
CA GLY A 159 -1.01 10.39 -19.38
C GLY A 159 -0.23 11.68 -19.68
N LEU A 160 1.01 11.79 -19.17
CA LEU A 160 1.90 12.91 -19.44
C LEU A 160 2.82 12.69 -20.66
N PHE A 161 2.89 11.46 -21.17
CA PHE A 161 3.73 11.11 -22.32
C PHE A 161 3.34 11.92 -23.57
N GLY A 162 4.33 12.48 -24.26
CA GLY A 162 4.15 13.37 -25.41
C GLY A 162 3.78 14.81 -25.07
N ARG A 163 3.50 15.12 -23.79
CA ARG A 163 3.18 16.49 -23.32
C ARG A 163 4.22 17.04 -22.36
N ARG A 164 4.75 16.19 -21.47
CA ARG A 164 5.74 16.53 -20.45
C ARG A 164 6.67 15.34 -20.20
N ASP A 165 7.47 14.98 -21.20
CA ASP A 165 8.23 13.73 -21.22
C ASP A 165 9.17 13.56 -20.02
N PHE A 166 9.81 14.63 -19.55
CA PHE A 166 10.64 14.58 -18.34
C PHE A 166 9.83 14.26 -17.08
N ALA A 167 8.64 14.85 -16.93
CA ALA A 167 7.77 14.57 -15.79
C ALA A 167 7.16 13.17 -15.88
N ALA A 168 6.80 12.73 -17.09
CA ALA A 168 6.36 11.36 -17.36
C ALA A 168 7.43 10.34 -16.95
N GLY A 169 8.68 10.55 -17.40
CA GLY A 169 9.81 9.69 -17.05
C GLY A 169 10.10 9.70 -15.55
N ALA A 170 10.05 10.85 -14.89
CA ALA A 170 10.24 10.94 -13.44
C ALA A 170 9.15 10.17 -12.67
N ILE A 171 7.88 10.31 -13.06
CA ILE A 171 6.76 9.60 -12.40
C ILE A 171 6.84 8.09 -12.63
N LEU A 172 7.21 7.65 -13.83
CA LEU A 172 7.35 6.23 -14.16
C LEU A 172 8.61 5.59 -13.56
N GLY A 173 9.61 6.40 -13.19
CA GLY A 173 10.85 5.94 -12.57
C GLY A 173 10.81 5.85 -11.04
N LEU A 174 9.72 6.30 -10.40
CA LEU A 174 9.46 6.13 -8.97
C LEU A 174 9.03 4.70 -8.68
#